data_AF-A0A0F7MYV7-F1
#
_entry.id   AF-A0A0F7MYV7-F1
#
_cell.length_a   1.000
_cell.length_b   1.000
_cell.length_c   1.000
_cell.angle_alpha   90.00
_cell.angle_beta   90.00
_cell.angle_gamma   90.00
#
_symmetry.space_group_name_H-M   'P 1'
#
loop_
_entity.id
_entity.type
_entity.pdbx_description
1 polymer ?
#
loop_
_entity_poly.entity_id
_entity_poly.type
_entity_poly.pdbx_seq_one_letter_code
_entity_poly.pdbx_strand_id
1 'polypeptide(L)'
;EVLATNGDTFLGGEDFDLRVINYLADEFKKDQGIDLHKDPLALQRLKEAAEKAKIELSSTHETDINLPYITADSSGPKHLHIKLTRAKLESLVDDLIKQSIEPCKKAIKDAKLSVEEISQIILVGGQTRMPKVQEIVKNYFGKEARHDVNPDEAVAIGAAIQGGVLAGDVKDVLLLDVTPLSLGIE
;
A
#
# COMPACT_ATOMS: atom_id res chain seq x y z
N GLU A 1 -13.89 -21.89 -4.18
CA GLU A 1 -14.67 -21.58 -2.96
C GLU A 1 -13.83 -20.67 -2.09
N VAL A 2 -14.43 -19.60 -1.56
CA VAL A 2 -13.79 -18.68 -0.61
C VAL A 2 -14.05 -19.17 0.81
N LEU A 3 -12.99 -19.51 1.56
CA LEU A 3 -13.12 -20.04 2.93
C LEU A 3 -13.29 -18.95 3.98
N ALA A 4 -12.59 -17.82 3.82
CA ALA A 4 -12.69 -16.65 4.68
C ALA A 4 -12.14 -15.42 3.96
N THR A 5 -12.59 -14.24 4.37
CA THR A 5 -12.10 -12.94 3.89
C THR A 5 -12.01 -11.95 5.04
N ASN A 6 -10.99 -11.11 5.04
CA ASN A 6 -10.79 -10.06 6.04
C ASN A 6 -9.91 -8.96 5.44
N GLY A 7 -10.02 -7.73 5.95
CA GLY A 7 -9.24 -6.59 5.46
C GLY A 7 -9.62 -5.29 6.15
N ASP A 8 -9.01 -4.21 5.71
CA ASP A 8 -9.34 -2.84 6.10
C ASP A 8 -9.52 -2.00 4.83
N THR A 9 -10.72 -1.45 4.64
CA THR A 9 -11.09 -0.63 3.49
C THR A 9 -10.51 0.79 3.55
N PHE A 10 -9.88 1.16 4.66
CA PHE A 10 -9.23 2.46 4.89
C PHE A 10 -7.72 2.32 5.15
N LEU A 11 -7.10 1.25 4.63
CA LEU A 11 -5.66 1.03 4.68
C LEU A 11 -5.13 0.75 3.27
N GLY A 12 -4.29 1.63 2.75
CA GLY A 12 -3.76 1.51 1.39
C GLY A 12 -2.51 2.35 1.11
N GLY A 13 -2.15 2.45 -0.17
CA GLY A 13 -0.97 3.19 -0.59
C GLY A 13 -1.01 4.69 -0.28
N GLU A 14 -2.22 5.27 -0.20
CA GLU A 14 -2.39 6.67 0.16
C GLU A 14 -2.00 6.97 1.61
N ASP A 15 -2.19 6.02 2.53
CA ASP A 15 -1.75 6.18 3.92
C ASP A 15 -0.22 6.21 4.01
N PHE A 16 0.46 5.43 3.17
CA PHE A 16 1.92 5.43 3.07
C PHE A 16 2.40 6.77 2.53
N ASP A 17 1.75 7.29 1.51
CA ASP A 17 2.06 8.62 0.95
C ASP A 17 1.85 9.70 1.99
N LEU A 18 0.76 9.64 2.77
CA LEU A 18 0.47 10.58 3.83
C LEU A 18 1.56 10.62 4.91
N ARG A 19 2.12 9.46 5.30
CA ARG A 19 3.26 9.41 6.24
C ARG A 19 4.49 10.13 5.70
N VAL A 20 4.77 10.00 4.40
CA VAL A 20 5.88 10.69 3.74
C VAL A 20 5.58 12.18 3.64
N ILE A 21 4.38 12.58 3.23
CA ILE A 21 3.96 13.99 3.13
C ILE A 21 4.12 14.70 4.47
N ASN A 22 3.62 14.11 5.56
CA ASN A 22 3.73 14.68 6.90
C ASN A 22 5.19 14.81 7.32
N TYR A 23 6.01 13.79 7.07
CA TYR A 23 7.45 13.86 7.33
C TYR A 23 8.13 15.02 6.58
N LEU A 24 7.86 15.17 5.27
CA LEU A 24 8.46 16.24 4.47
C LEU A 24 8.01 17.63 4.92
N ALA A 25 6.72 17.79 5.24
CA ALA A 25 6.18 19.05 5.75
C ALA A 25 6.75 19.41 7.13
N ASP A 26 6.88 18.44 8.03
CA ASP A 26 7.48 18.63 9.34
C ASP A 26 8.96 19.01 9.26
N GLU A 27 9.74 18.36 8.40
CA GLU A 27 11.16 18.70 8.20
C GLU A 27 11.30 20.10 7.57
N PHE A 28 10.47 20.43 6.59
CA PHE A 28 10.47 21.78 6.00
C PHE A 28 10.09 22.85 7.02
N LYS A 29 9.14 22.57 7.91
CA LYS A 29 8.74 23.46 8.99
C LYS A 29 9.85 23.65 10.02
N LYS A 30 10.62 22.61 10.33
CA LYS A 30 11.79 22.71 11.22
C LYS A 30 12.91 23.56 10.61
N ASP A 31 13.16 23.42 9.31
CA ASP A 31 14.25 24.10 8.61
C ASP A 31 13.91 25.56 8.23
N GLN A 32 12.72 25.80 7.69
CA GLN A 32 12.29 27.09 7.14
C GLN A 32 11.22 27.80 7.98
N GLY A 33 10.66 27.16 9.00
CA GLY A 33 9.62 27.76 9.86
C GLY A 33 8.23 27.88 9.21
N ILE A 34 8.05 27.36 7.99
CA ILE A 34 6.82 27.49 7.20
C ILE A 34 6.07 26.16 7.20
N ASP A 35 4.76 26.24 7.47
CA ASP A 35 3.88 25.07 7.48
C ASP A 35 3.24 24.87 6.10
N LEU A 36 3.74 23.88 5.35
CA LEU A 36 3.24 23.59 4.00
C LEU A 36 1.82 23.03 3.99
N HIS A 37 1.29 22.54 5.12
CA HIS A 37 -0.09 22.03 5.18
C HIS A 37 -1.15 23.11 4.93
N LYS A 38 -0.78 24.38 5.06
CA LYS A 38 -1.69 25.51 4.86
C LYS A 38 -1.76 25.98 3.41
N ASP A 39 -0.88 25.47 2.54
CA ASP A 39 -0.82 25.84 1.13
C ASP A 39 -1.28 24.65 0.26
N PRO A 40 -2.51 24.70 -0.30
CA PRO A 40 -3.06 23.62 -1.11
C PRO A 40 -2.21 23.29 -2.35
N LEU A 41 -1.55 24.28 -2.95
CA LEU A 41 -0.71 24.06 -4.13
C LEU A 41 0.60 23.37 -3.76
N ALA A 42 1.21 23.78 -2.63
CA ALA A 42 2.38 23.10 -2.10
C ALA A 42 2.05 21.64 -1.71
N LEU A 43 0.91 21.42 -1.04
CA LEU A 43 0.46 20.07 -0.64
C LEU A 43 0.28 19.13 -1.83
N GLN A 44 -0.32 19.60 -2.93
CA GLN A 44 -0.48 18.78 -4.13
C GLN A 44 0.88 18.34 -4.70
N ARG A 45 1.84 19.28 -4.79
CA ARG A 45 3.20 18.98 -5.25
C ARG A 45 3.95 18.06 -4.30
N LEU A 46 3.73 18.21 -2.99
CA LEU A 46 4.27 17.30 -1.97
C LEU A 46 3.69 15.89 -2.14
N LYS A 47 2.39 15.75 -2.42
CA LYS A 47 1.74 14.45 -2.64
C LYS A 47 2.38 13.70 -3.81
N GLU A 48 2.49 14.37 -4.96
CA GLU A 48 3.12 13.77 -6.16
C GLU A 48 4.58 13.37 -5.93
N ALA A 49 5.35 14.23 -5.24
CA ALA A 49 6.75 13.94 -4.94
C ALA A 49 6.91 12.82 -3.91
N ALA A 50 6.05 12.75 -2.90
CA ALA A 50 6.03 11.71 -1.88
C ALA A 50 5.71 10.34 -2.49
N GLU A 51 4.67 10.25 -3.33
CA GLU A 51 4.30 9.01 -4.02
C GLU A 51 5.45 8.53 -4.93
N LYS A 52 6.02 9.44 -5.72
CA LYS A 52 7.16 9.11 -6.58
C LYS A 52 8.36 8.61 -5.78
N ALA A 53 8.71 9.27 -4.68
CA ALA A 53 9.80 8.86 -3.81
C ALA A 53 9.55 7.47 -3.18
N LYS A 54 8.31 7.20 -2.72
CA LYS A 54 7.90 5.88 -2.20
C LYS A 54 8.10 4.78 -3.25
N ILE A 55 7.69 5.04 -4.49
CA ILE A 55 7.83 4.09 -5.60
C ILE A 55 9.32 3.84 -5.90
N GLU A 56 10.12 4.90 -6.04
CA GLU A 56 11.56 4.77 -6.30
C GLU A 56 12.28 3.95 -5.22
N LEU A 57 11.97 4.21 -3.94
CA LEU A 57 12.54 3.50 -2.79
C LEU A 57 12.16 2.01 -2.71
N SER A 58 11.17 1.57 -3.51
CA SER A 58 10.89 0.13 -3.66
C SER A 58 11.98 -0.59 -4.48
N SER A 59 12.80 0.16 -5.23
CA SER A 59 13.94 -0.36 -6.01
C SER A 59 15.29 0.18 -5.53
N THR A 60 15.37 1.43 -5.09
CA THR A 60 16.61 2.08 -4.63
C THR A 60 16.67 2.17 -3.11
N HIS A 61 17.87 2.38 -2.55
CA HIS A 61 18.06 2.54 -1.11
C HIS A 61 17.84 3.99 -0.63
N GLU A 62 17.94 4.96 -1.52
CA GLU A 62 17.71 6.38 -1.27
C GLU A 62 17.15 7.08 -2.52
N THR A 63 16.49 8.21 -2.31
CA THR A 63 16.01 9.13 -3.35
C THR A 63 16.09 10.57 -2.86
N ASP A 64 16.29 11.51 -3.77
CA ASP A 64 16.35 12.95 -3.49
C ASP A 64 15.04 13.62 -3.92
N ILE A 65 14.34 14.20 -2.94
CA ILE A 65 13.11 14.95 -3.15
C ILE A 65 13.46 16.43 -3.30
N ASN A 66 13.38 16.92 -4.53
CA ASN A 66 13.72 18.30 -4.87
C ASN A 66 12.50 19.03 -5.47
N LEU A 67 11.92 19.94 -4.68
CA LEU A 67 10.78 20.77 -5.08
C LEU A 67 11.19 22.24 -5.08
N PRO A 68 11.62 22.77 -6.24
CA PRO A 68 11.98 24.17 -6.34
C PRO A 68 10.73 25.06 -6.31
N TYR A 69 10.86 26.25 -5.72
CA TYR A 69 9.78 27.24 -5.61
C TYR A 69 8.51 26.61 -5.00
N ILE A 70 8.66 25.88 -3.90
CA ILE A 70 7.55 25.18 -3.26
C ILE A 70 6.58 26.14 -2.58
N THR A 71 7.12 27.22 -2.00
CA THR A 71 6.37 28.32 -1.40
C THR A 71 7.24 29.58 -1.38
N ALA A 72 6.75 30.69 -0.83
CA ALA A 72 7.50 31.94 -0.67
C ALA A 72 7.16 32.62 0.65
N ASP A 73 8.13 33.35 1.22
CA ASP A 73 7.95 34.21 2.38
C ASP A 73 8.46 35.63 2.10
N SER A 74 8.55 36.48 3.14
CA SER A 74 9.07 37.84 3.03
C SER A 74 10.55 37.91 2.61
N SER A 75 11.32 36.82 2.74
CA SER A 75 12.71 36.70 2.31
C SER A 75 12.85 36.22 0.87
N GLY A 76 11.78 35.70 0.26
CA GLY A 76 11.74 35.28 -1.13
C GLY A 76 11.23 33.85 -1.33
N PRO A 77 11.44 33.26 -2.52
CA PRO A 77 11.03 31.90 -2.81
C PRO A 77 11.82 30.86 -2.00
N LYS A 78 11.15 29.78 -1.62
CA LYS A 78 11.72 28.67 -0.87
C LYS A 78 11.70 27.38 -1.70
N HIS A 79 12.66 26.51 -1.42
CA HIS A 79 12.85 25.23 -2.09
C HIS A 79 12.89 24.14 -1.04
N LEU A 80 12.32 22.98 -1.33
CA LEU A 80 12.46 21.80 -0.49
C LEU A 80 13.46 20.84 -1.13
N HIS A 81 14.50 20.49 -0.39
CA HIS A 81 15.49 19.51 -0.81
C HIS A 81 15.78 18.55 0.35
N ILE A 82 15.22 17.34 0.27
CA ILE A 82 15.33 16.31 1.31
C ILE A 82 15.77 15.00 0.67
N LYS A 83 16.84 14.42 1.19
CA LYS A 83 17.23 13.04 0.87
C LYS A 83 16.46 12.07 1.77
N LEU A 84 15.68 11.17 1.16
CA LEU A 84 14.90 10.16 1.87
C LEU A 84 15.53 8.77 1.64
N THR A 85 15.79 8.04 2.73
CA THR A 85 16.30 6.66 2.66
C THR A 85 15.18 5.64 2.83
N ARG A 86 15.36 4.44 2.28
CA ARG A 86 14.41 3.32 2.45
C ARG A 86 14.20 3.00 3.93
N ALA A 87 15.28 2.99 4.72
CA ALA A 87 15.19 2.76 6.16
C ALA A 87 14.32 3.81 6.86
N LYS A 88 14.40 5.08 6.44
CA LYS A 88 13.53 6.13 6.97
C LYS A 88 12.08 5.90 6.55
N LEU A 89 11.82 5.60 5.28
CA LEU A 89 10.47 5.26 4.79
C LEU A 89 9.87 4.10 5.59
N GLU A 90 10.60 3.00 5.74
CA GLU A 90 10.16 1.84 6.53
C GLU A 90 9.80 2.22 7.97
N SER A 91 10.61 3.07 8.62
CA SER A 91 10.29 3.55 9.97
C SER A 91 9.01 4.39 10.07
N LEU A 92 8.60 5.05 8.98
CA LEU A 92 7.41 5.90 8.96
C LEU A 92 6.11 5.11 8.75
N VAL A 93 6.19 3.91 8.17
CA VAL A 93 5.03 3.10 7.75
C VAL A 93 5.00 1.70 8.37
N ASP A 94 5.96 1.34 9.23
CA ASP A 94 6.06 0.02 9.85
C ASP A 94 4.77 -0.40 10.58
N ASP A 95 4.10 0.53 11.25
CA ASP A 95 2.83 0.27 11.92
C ASP A 95 1.69 -0.03 10.94
N LEU A 96 1.64 0.65 9.79
CA LEU A 96 0.66 0.38 8.73
C LEU A 96 0.85 -1.03 8.15
N ILE A 97 2.11 -1.43 7.92
CA ILE A 97 2.39 -2.78 7.41
C ILE A 97 2.01 -3.83 8.46
N LYS A 98 2.29 -3.60 9.74
CA LYS A 98 1.88 -4.51 10.82
C LYS A 98 0.36 -4.63 10.94
N GLN A 99 -0.37 -3.52 10.78
CA GLN A 99 -1.84 -3.54 10.76
C GLN A 99 -2.39 -4.43 9.64
N SER A 100 -1.72 -4.52 8.49
CA SER A 100 -2.14 -5.39 7.37
C SER A 100 -2.07 -6.90 7.68
N ILE A 101 -1.27 -7.32 8.68
CA ILE A 101 -1.12 -8.74 9.06
C ILE A 101 -2.24 -9.21 10.00
N GLU A 102 -2.85 -8.32 10.77
CA GLU A 102 -3.93 -8.69 11.69
C GLU A 102 -5.17 -9.26 10.97
N PRO A 103 -5.63 -8.68 9.84
CA PRO A 103 -6.65 -9.30 9.00
C PRO A 103 -6.26 -10.69 8.49
N CYS A 104 -5.00 -10.92 8.09
CA CYS A 104 -4.54 -12.24 7.64
C CYS A 104 -4.70 -13.29 8.76
N LYS A 105 -4.32 -12.95 10.00
CA LYS A 105 -4.51 -13.83 11.17
C LYS A 105 -5.98 -14.18 11.39
N LYS A 106 -6.87 -13.19 11.30
CA LYS A 106 -8.32 -13.38 11.45
C LYS A 106 -8.88 -14.29 10.34
N ALA A 107 -8.51 -14.04 9.08
CA ALA A 107 -8.95 -14.83 7.95
C ALA A 107 -8.53 -16.31 8.07
N ILE A 108 -7.29 -16.59 8.46
CA ILE A 108 -6.81 -17.97 8.68
C ILE A 108 -7.60 -18.67 9.79
N LYS A 109 -7.86 -17.94 10.89
CA LYS A 109 -8.68 -18.45 12.00
C LYS A 109 -10.12 -18.75 11.57
N ASP A 110 -10.74 -17.85 10.81
CA ASP A 110 -12.13 -18.00 10.34
C ASP A 110 -12.24 -19.15 9.32
N ALA A 111 -11.21 -19.35 8.49
CA ALA A 111 -11.07 -20.51 7.60
C ALA A 111 -10.78 -21.83 8.35
N LYS A 112 -10.50 -21.78 9.66
CA LYS A 112 -10.09 -22.93 10.49
C LYS A 112 -8.85 -23.66 9.96
N LEU A 113 -7.92 -22.90 9.40
CA LEU A 113 -6.64 -23.40 8.89
C LEU A 113 -5.49 -22.98 9.81
N SER A 114 -4.35 -23.63 9.65
CA SER A 114 -3.06 -23.16 10.12
C SER A 114 -2.28 -22.45 9.00
N VAL A 115 -1.24 -21.70 9.36
CA VAL A 115 -0.40 -20.99 8.38
C VAL A 115 0.31 -21.97 7.45
N GLU A 116 0.68 -23.15 7.95
CA GLU A 116 1.41 -24.18 7.24
C GLU A 116 0.58 -24.80 6.09
N GLU A 117 -0.75 -24.85 6.25
CA GLU A 117 -1.71 -25.35 5.27
C GLU A 117 -1.85 -24.42 4.05
N ILE A 118 -1.42 -23.16 4.15
CA ILE A 118 -1.43 -22.22 3.03
C ILE A 118 -0.40 -22.64 1.98
N SER A 119 -0.87 -23.15 0.85
CA SER A 119 0.00 -23.73 -0.19
C SER A 119 0.76 -22.68 -1.00
N GLN A 120 0.12 -21.54 -1.30
CA GLN A 120 0.66 -20.49 -2.17
C GLN A 120 0.22 -19.12 -1.63
N ILE A 121 1.10 -18.13 -1.78
CA ILE A 121 0.83 -16.74 -1.43
C ILE A 121 0.85 -15.93 -2.71
N ILE A 122 -0.17 -15.12 -2.93
CA ILE A 122 -0.30 -14.24 -4.10
C ILE A 122 -0.38 -12.80 -3.59
N LEU A 123 0.47 -11.93 -4.12
CA LEU A 123 0.46 -10.50 -3.84
C LEU A 123 -0.22 -9.77 -4.99
N VAL A 124 -1.19 -8.92 -4.66
CA VAL A 124 -1.97 -8.13 -5.63
C VAL A 124 -1.99 -6.67 -5.17
N GLY A 125 -1.88 -5.74 -6.11
CA GLY A 125 -1.84 -4.30 -5.87
C GLY A 125 -0.43 -3.72 -5.79
N GLY A 126 -0.24 -2.52 -6.33
CA GLY A 126 1.07 -1.88 -6.47
C GLY A 126 1.83 -1.67 -5.16
N GLN A 127 1.13 -1.42 -4.04
CA GLN A 127 1.76 -1.21 -2.72
C GLN A 127 2.48 -2.48 -2.20
N THR A 128 2.15 -3.67 -2.72
CA THR A 128 2.84 -4.94 -2.40
C THR A 128 4.24 -5.04 -3.02
N ARG A 129 4.62 -4.12 -3.91
CA ARG A 129 5.97 -4.03 -4.49
C ARG A 129 7.01 -3.54 -3.49
N MET A 130 6.59 -2.95 -2.36
CA MET A 130 7.50 -2.50 -1.31
C MET A 130 8.22 -3.71 -0.68
N PRO A 131 9.58 -3.72 -0.65
CA PRO A 131 10.34 -4.85 -0.10
C PRO A 131 9.95 -5.24 1.32
N LYS A 132 9.66 -4.24 2.18
CA LYS A 132 9.27 -4.49 3.57
C LYS A 132 7.93 -5.22 3.72
N VAL A 133 6.98 -4.94 2.82
CA VAL A 133 5.69 -5.64 2.80
C VAL A 133 5.92 -7.11 2.45
N GLN A 134 6.71 -7.39 1.42
CA GLN A 134 7.05 -8.77 1.01
C GLN A 134 7.80 -9.52 2.10
N GLU A 135 8.74 -8.86 2.78
CA GLU A 135 9.49 -9.42 3.90
C GLU A 135 8.55 -9.82 5.05
N ILE A 136 7.64 -8.92 5.45
CA ILE A 136 6.71 -9.19 6.55
C ILE A 136 5.73 -10.32 6.20
N VAL A 137 5.23 -10.35 4.96
CA VAL A 137 4.40 -11.46 4.46
C VAL A 137 5.17 -12.77 4.50
N LYS A 138 6.41 -12.80 3.99
CA LYS A 138 7.27 -13.99 4.02
C LYS A 138 7.54 -14.46 5.45
N ASN A 139 7.81 -13.53 6.37
CA ASN A 139 8.06 -13.83 7.77
C ASN A 139 6.82 -14.40 8.47
N TYR A 140 5.63 -13.88 8.15
CA TYR A 140 4.38 -14.34 8.75
C TYR A 140 3.96 -15.72 8.22
N PHE A 141 4.00 -15.92 6.90
CA PHE A 141 3.55 -17.17 6.28
C PHE A 141 4.65 -18.25 6.17
N GLY A 142 5.91 -17.90 6.41
CA GLY A 142 7.05 -18.81 6.27
C GLY A 142 7.33 -19.29 4.84
N LYS A 143 6.71 -18.67 3.83
CA LYS A 143 6.81 -19.05 2.41
C LYS A 143 6.96 -17.80 1.55
N GLU A 144 7.61 -17.95 0.39
CA GLU A 144 7.71 -16.86 -0.57
C GLU A 144 6.40 -16.68 -1.35
N ALA A 145 6.11 -15.42 -1.68
CA ALA A 145 5.01 -15.11 -2.58
C ALA A 145 5.36 -15.49 -4.03
N ARG A 146 4.33 -15.83 -4.79
CA ARG A 146 4.45 -16.06 -6.22
C ARG A 146 4.84 -14.80 -6.96
N HIS A 147 5.74 -14.95 -7.93
CA HIS A 147 6.21 -13.86 -8.81
C HIS A 147 5.66 -13.95 -10.24
N ASP A 148 4.91 -15.01 -10.56
CA ASP A 148 4.32 -15.26 -11.87
C ASP A 148 2.88 -14.71 -12.01
N VAL A 149 2.44 -13.89 -11.06
CA VAL A 149 1.16 -13.17 -11.10
C VAL A 149 1.45 -11.68 -11.25
N ASN A 150 0.85 -11.03 -12.25
CA ASN A 150 0.93 -9.58 -12.40
C ASN A 150 0.05 -8.90 -11.33
N PRO A 151 0.63 -8.18 -10.35
CA PRO A 151 -0.14 -7.58 -9.26
C PRO A 151 -1.06 -6.44 -9.70
N ASP A 152 -0.82 -5.84 -10.88
CA ASP A 152 -1.59 -4.68 -11.37
C ASP A 152 -2.78 -5.11 -12.24
N GLU A 153 -2.72 -6.29 -12.87
CA GLU A 153 -3.68 -6.72 -13.89
C GLU A 153 -4.52 -7.94 -13.48
N ALA A 154 -4.06 -8.73 -12.49
CA ALA A 154 -4.71 -9.98 -12.11
C ALA A 154 -6.20 -9.80 -11.78
N VAL A 155 -6.57 -8.68 -11.14
CA VAL A 155 -7.96 -8.37 -10.80
C VAL A 155 -8.81 -8.15 -12.04
N ALA A 156 -8.33 -7.36 -13.01
CA ALA A 156 -9.05 -7.08 -14.24
C ALA A 156 -9.24 -8.33 -15.10
N ILE A 157 -8.20 -9.18 -15.17
CA ILE A 157 -8.25 -10.48 -15.84
C ILE A 157 -9.30 -11.38 -15.16
N GLY A 158 -9.30 -11.45 -13.82
CA GLY A 158 -10.30 -12.20 -13.06
C GLY A 158 -11.74 -11.73 -13.34
N ALA A 159 -11.96 -10.42 -13.42
CA ALA A 159 -13.26 -9.86 -13.78
C ALA A 159 -13.70 -10.23 -15.21
N ALA A 160 -12.79 -10.22 -16.18
CA ALA A 160 -13.08 -10.64 -17.54
C ALA A 160 -13.44 -12.14 -17.63
N ILE A 161 -12.72 -12.99 -16.90
CA ILE A 161 -13.04 -14.42 -16.78
C ILE A 161 -14.43 -14.61 -16.20
N GLN A 162 -14.77 -13.90 -15.12
CA GLN A 162 -16.11 -13.95 -14.53
C GLN A 162 -17.21 -13.53 -15.53
N GLY A 163 -16.95 -12.50 -16.34
CA GLY A 163 -17.84 -12.11 -17.44
C GLY A 163 -18.03 -13.21 -18.48
N GLY A 164 -16.96 -13.90 -18.87
CA GLY A 164 -17.01 -15.04 -19.79
C GLY A 164 -17.76 -16.24 -19.24
N VAL A 165 -17.68 -16.50 -17.92
CA VAL A 165 -18.49 -17.55 -17.25
C VAL A 165 -19.97 -17.20 -17.30
N LEU A 166 -20.33 -15.94 -17.02
CA LEU A 166 -21.72 -15.47 -17.07
C LEU A 166 -22.30 -15.52 -18.50
N ALA A 167 -21.47 -15.28 -19.52
CA ALA A 167 -21.87 -15.38 -20.93
C ALA A 167 -21.96 -16.84 -21.43
N GLY A 168 -21.37 -17.80 -20.71
CA GLY A 168 -21.28 -19.20 -21.12
C GLY A 168 -20.13 -19.52 -22.08
N ASP A 169 -19.24 -18.55 -22.35
CA ASP A 169 -18.05 -18.71 -23.18
C ASP A 169 -16.94 -19.47 -22.45
N VAL A 170 -16.84 -19.28 -21.13
CA VAL A 170 -15.95 -20.02 -20.24
C VAL A 170 -16.73 -21.13 -19.55
N LYS A 171 -16.31 -22.38 -19.75
CA LYS A 171 -16.97 -23.57 -19.20
C LYS A 171 -16.10 -24.20 -18.12
N ASP A 172 -16.73 -25.06 -17.31
CA ASP A 172 -16.09 -25.86 -16.25
C ASP A 172 -15.41 -25.03 -15.13
N VAL A 173 -15.90 -23.80 -14.90
CA VAL A 173 -15.49 -22.95 -13.77
C VAL A 173 -16.68 -22.72 -12.85
N LEU A 174 -16.51 -23.04 -11.56
CA LEU A 174 -17.50 -22.78 -10.51
C LEU A 174 -16.86 -21.94 -9.40
N LEU A 175 -17.46 -20.79 -9.11
CA LEU A 175 -17.06 -19.89 -8.02
C LEU A 175 -18.15 -19.87 -6.94
N LEU A 176 -17.72 -20.01 -5.69
CA LEU A 176 -18.55 -19.88 -4.49
C LEU A 176 -17.87 -18.84 -3.60
N ASP A 177 -18.55 -17.72 -3.36
CA ASP A 177 -18.06 -16.57 -2.59
C ASP A 177 -18.90 -16.36 -1.32
N VAL A 178 -18.43 -15.50 -0.41
CA VAL A 178 -19.00 -15.29 0.93
C VAL A 178 -19.25 -13.81 1.22
N THR A 179 -20.20 -13.53 2.12
CA THR A 179 -20.41 -12.17 2.63
C THR A 179 -19.39 -11.84 3.72
N PRO A 180 -18.64 -10.73 3.65
CA PRO A 180 -17.53 -10.44 4.57
C PRO A 180 -17.97 -9.98 5.97
N LEU A 181 -19.22 -9.54 6.13
CA LEU A 181 -19.73 -8.97 7.37
C LEU A 181 -21.01 -9.71 7.81
N SER A 182 -21.12 -9.95 9.11
CA SER A 182 -22.35 -10.47 9.72
C SER A 182 -23.50 -9.48 9.51
N LEU A 183 -24.67 -9.99 9.12
CA LEU A 183 -25.91 -9.22 9.00
C LEU A 183 -26.85 -9.60 10.15
N GLY A 184 -27.33 -8.61 10.90
CA GLY A 184 -28.24 -8.80 12.03
C GLY A 184 -29.12 -7.57 12.27
N ILE A 185 -30.11 -7.73 13.15
CA ILE A 185 -31.01 -6.66 13.63
C ILE A 185 -30.83 -6.47 15.14
N GLU A 186 -31.13 -5.27 15.65
CA GLU A 186 -31.12 -4.94 17.09
C GLU A 186 -32.28 -5.60 17.85
#